data_AF-M4NMZ0-F1
#
_entry.id   AF-M4NMZ0-F1
#
_cell.length_a   1.000
_cell.length_b   1.000
_cell.length_c   1.000
_cell.angle_alpha   90.00
_cell.angle_beta   90.00
_cell.angle_gamma   90.00
#
_symmetry.space_group_name_H-M   'P 1'
#
loop_
_entity.id
_entity.type
_entity.pdbx_description
1 polymer ?
#
loop_
_entity_poly.entity_id
_entity_poly.type
_entity_poly.pdbx_seq_one_letter_code
_entity_poly.pdbx_strand_id
1 'polypeptide(L)'
;MLRFAPSRTARTGTARFRALIHSRVTATVGELTSTVSGQGAPARAAGTGLQRAHRIVALICAAIEREVELSALPLDADEATAQADLLSRAGYADGGMPTQDVRAAMAVMAHAKGLVIPRALPAWQGLRRLLADSARFSRVITRGGAAIALALVLIVSLAVVRRGHDFAAWTATVGPVAAEATDIEQNLNLVATSAGSVAAFPAGSYAHAQASLRDISAAQSALSGLFASSADPILLHDVAAGHPDAGAVVAHDGPLVASARQHLQAARSELTLAHEVKAYGQKWSTLATPPTMPSDLAVAWASAAAQMSSALAAGDVTALSRADKHLDLLIKGGEQETTVADQVRALPGVAASQAASLLAPLNGMIAAGDQEGALTLLARWDALRAQVPVSYEFHLLNGAGQHPGAVRQLAGTSAPKRYYLLVKVVDSTTGAPVGLPVIDAESGAATTAQLVGLEVSAEVFAAVQADLPNLPANVAIGGKVAGDLLPTFGVTVLPGRITHW
;
A
#
# COMPACT_ATOMS: atom_id res chain seq x y z
N MET A 1 -35.21 20.48 -3.07
CA MET A 1 -36.51 19.87 -2.73
C MET A 1 -36.97 19.01 -3.91
N LEU A 2 -36.66 17.72 -3.90
CA LEU A 2 -37.17 16.76 -4.89
C LEU A 2 -37.82 15.62 -4.10
N ARG A 3 -39.15 15.48 -4.20
CA ARG A 3 -39.90 14.37 -3.62
C ARG A 3 -39.65 13.13 -4.49
N PHE A 4 -39.03 12.10 -3.93
CA PHE A 4 -38.96 10.78 -4.56
C PHE A 4 -40.36 10.15 -4.56
N ALA A 5 -40.90 9.90 -5.74
CA ALA A 5 -42.04 9.01 -5.91
C ALA A 5 -41.55 7.56 -5.80
N PRO A 6 -42.24 6.66 -5.07
CA PRO A 6 -41.86 5.26 -5.01
C PRO A 6 -41.95 4.63 -6.41
N SER A 7 -40.94 3.82 -6.73
CA SER A 7 -40.74 3.22 -8.05
C SER A 7 -41.88 2.26 -8.43
N ARG A 8 -42.23 2.27 -9.72
CA ARG A 8 -43.27 1.42 -10.34
C ARG A 8 -43.07 -0.08 -10.09
N THR A 9 -41.85 -0.50 -9.77
CA THR A 9 -41.42 -1.88 -9.51
C THR A 9 -41.97 -2.46 -8.19
N ALA A 10 -42.14 -1.64 -7.15
CA ALA A 10 -42.68 -2.12 -5.86
C ALA A 10 -44.16 -2.52 -5.95
N ARG A 11 -44.95 -1.83 -6.81
CA ARG A 11 -46.38 -2.14 -7.04
C ARG A 11 -46.59 -3.37 -7.92
N THR A 12 -45.68 -3.66 -8.84
CA THR A 12 -45.78 -4.85 -9.71
C THR A 12 -45.36 -6.13 -8.99
N GLY A 13 -44.43 -6.06 -8.03
CA GLY A 13 -44.05 -7.20 -7.19
C GLY A 13 -45.20 -7.70 -6.32
N THR A 14 -45.89 -6.80 -5.62
CA THR A 14 -47.06 -7.13 -4.78
C THR A 14 -48.23 -7.71 -5.59
N ALA A 15 -48.49 -7.17 -6.79
CA ALA A 15 -49.54 -7.68 -7.67
C ALA A 15 -49.23 -9.09 -8.22
N ARG A 16 -47.97 -9.37 -8.59
CA ARG A 16 -47.53 -10.70 -9.04
C ARG A 16 -47.55 -11.74 -7.91
N PHE A 17 -47.14 -11.34 -6.72
CA PHE A 17 -47.21 -12.19 -5.54
C PHE A 17 -48.66 -12.55 -5.18
N ARG A 18 -49.58 -11.57 -5.23
CA ARG A 18 -51.02 -11.77 -5.06
C ARG A 18 -51.60 -12.77 -6.08
N ALA A 19 -51.23 -12.62 -7.36
CA ALA A 19 -51.68 -13.53 -8.42
C ALA A 19 -51.16 -14.96 -8.22
N LEU A 20 -49.91 -15.11 -7.77
CA LEU A 20 -49.28 -16.41 -7.53
C LEU A 20 -49.92 -17.15 -6.35
N ILE A 21 -50.17 -16.45 -5.23
CA ILE A 21 -50.86 -17.02 -4.05
C ILE A 21 -52.28 -17.42 -4.44
N HIS A 22 -53.04 -16.53 -5.10
CA HIS A 22 -54.41 -16.84 -5.50
C HIS A 22 -54.47 -18.06 -6.43
N SER A 23 -53.60 -18.14 -7.43
CA SER A 23 -53.54 -19.27 -8.37
C SER A 23 -53.27 -20.60 -7.65
N ARG A 24 -52.27 -20.63 -6.76
CA ARG A 24 -51.89 -21.83 -6.00
C ARG A 24 -52.97 -22.27 -5.01
N VAL A 25 -53.57 -21.33 -4.28
CA VAL A 25 -54.68 -21.63 -3.36
C VAL A 25 -55.87 -22.20 -4.13
N THR A 26 -56.19 -21.63 -5.29
CA THR A 26 -57.29 -22.12 -6.14
C THR A 26 -57.02 -23.54 -6.64
N ALA A 27 -55.80 -23.83 -7.08
CA ALA A 27 -55.39 -25.16 -7.53
C ALA A 27 -55.46 -26.22 -6.42
N THR A 28 -54.94 -25.90 -5.22
CA THR A 28 -54.96 -26.82 -4.08
C THR A 28 -56.38 -27.05 -3.55
N VAL A 29 -57.23 -26.03 -3.56
CA VAL A 29 -58.65 -26.21 -3.24
C VAL A 29 -59.34 -27.08 -4.30
N GLY A 30 -59.00 -26.92 -5.59
CA GLY A 30 -59.49 -27.78 -6.67
C GLY A 30 -59.17 -29.27 -6.46
N GLU A 31 -57.91 -29.60 -6.13
CA GLU A 31 -57.48 -30.98 -5.84
C GLU A 31 -58.11 -31.57 -4.58
N LEU A 32 -58.27 -30.77 -3.51
CA LEU A 32 -58.96 -31.22 -2.31
C LEU A 32 -60.45 -31.47 -2.56
N THR A 33 -61.07 -30.64 -3.40
CA THR A 33 -62.49 -30.80 -3.76
C THR A 33 -62.71 -32.06 -4.60
N SER A 34 -61.82 -32.37 -5.54
CA SER A 34 -61.92 -33.61 -6.33
C SER A 34 -61.69 -34.85 -5.46
N THR A 35 -60.77 -34.79 -4.50
CA THR A 35 -60.48 -35.90 -3.58
C THR A 35 -61.65 -36.20 -2.64
N VAL A 36 -62.32 -35.15 -2.13
CA VAL A 36 -63.52 -35.30 -1.27
C VAL A 36 -64.73 -35.78 -2.08
N SER A 37 -64.83 -35.43 -3.38
CA SER A 37 -65.90 -35.89 -4.27
C SER A 37 -65.83 -37.37 -4.62
N GLY A 38 -64.63 -37.97 -4.57
CA GLY A 38 -64.41 -39.39 -4.89
C GLY A 38 -64.80 -40.37 -3.77
N GLN A 39 -65.00 -39.90 -2.54
CA GLN A 39 -65.49 -40.71 -1.41
C GLN A 39 -66.98 -40.42 -1.20
N GLY A 40 -67.86 -41.28 -1.71
CA GLY A 40 -69.32 -41.07 -1.84
C GLY A 40 -70.07 -40.58 -0.58
N ALA A 41 -70.00 -39.28 -0.29
CA ALA A 41 -70.76 -38.60 0.74
C ALA A 41 -72.04 -37.95 0.17
N PRO A 42 -73.17 -37.93 0.90
CA PRO A 42 -74.45 -37.42 0.40
C PRO A 42 -74.41 -35.91 0.07
N ALA A 43 -74.86 -35.56 -1.13
CA ALA A 43 -74.72 -34.26 -1.80
C ALA A 43 -75.26 -33.03 -1.05
N ARG A 44 -76.11 -33.19 -0.02
CA ARG A 44 -76.67 -32.05 0.74
C ARG A 44 -75.80 -31.55 1.89
N ALA A 45 -74.82 -32.32 2.38
CA ALA A 45 -73.89 -31.87 3.43
C ALA A 45 -72.60 -31.24 2.89
N ALA A 46 -72.22 -31.56 1.64
CA ALA A 46 -70.98 -31.10 1.01
C ALA A 46 -71.00 -29.60 0.64
N GLY A 47 -72.15 -29.07 0.19
CA GLY A 47 -72.26 -27.68 -0.28
C GLY A 47 -71.99 -26.62 0.80
N THR A 48 -72.49 -26.83 2.03
CA THR A 48 -72.30 -25.90 3.14
C THR A 48 -70.92 -26.00 3.79
N GLY A 49 -70.30 -27.18 3.77
CA GLY A 49 -68.94 -27.38 4.27
C GLY A 49 -67.90 -26.73 3.36
N LEU A 50 -68.05 -26.90 2.05
CA LEU A 50 -67.13 -26.34 1.05
C LEU A 50 -67.20 -24.81 0.99
N GLN A 51 -68.40 -24.22 1.03
CA GLN A 51 -68.56 -22.76 1.12
C GLN A 51 -67.93 -22.18 2.39
N ARG A 52 -68.04 -22.88 3.54
CA ARG A 52 -67.41 -22.44 4.79
C ARG A 52 -65.90 -22.57 4.74
N ALA A 53 -65.36 -23.65 4.18
CA ALA A 53 -63.93 -23.83 3.97
C ALA A 53 -63.36 -22.72 3.07
N HIS A 54 -64.03 -22.41 1.95
CA HIS A 54 -63.66 -21.28 1.09
C HIS A 54 -63.66 -19.95 1.85
N ARG A 55 -64.66 -19.72 2.70
CA ARG A 55 -64.76 -18.47 3.48
C ARG A 55 -63.66 -18.36 4.55
N ILE A 56 -63.28 -19.47 5.18
CA ILE A 56 -62.18 -19.52 6.16
C ILE A 56 -60.84 -19.30 5.45
N VAL A 57 -60.61 -19.94 4.30
CA VAL A 57 -59.40 -19.73 3.50
C VAL A 57 -59.31 -18.27 3.03
N ALA A 58 -60.42 -17.69 2.56
CA ALA A 58 -60.47 -16.28 2.17
C ALA A 58 -60.16 -15.32 3.34
N LEU A 59 -60.63 -15.63 4.56
CA LEU A 59 -60.33 -14.85 5.76
C LEU A 59 -58.87 -15.00 6.20
N ILE A 60 -58.29 -16.20 6.11
CA ILE A 60 -56.87 -16.42 6.39
C ILE A 60 -56.01 -15.68 5.36
N CYS A 61 -56.35 -15.75 4.07
CA CYS A 61 -55.67 -14.98 3.03
C CYS A 61 -55.77 -13.47 3.29
N ALA A 62 -56.96 -12.96 3.63
CA ALA A 62 -57.15 -11.54 3.96
C ALA A 62 -56.38 -11.10 5.21
N ALA A 63 -56.26 -11.96 6.22
CA ALA A 63 -55.47 -11.70 7.43
C ALA A 63 -53.96 -11.68 7.13
N ILE A 64 -53.47 -12.62 6.32
CA ILE A 64 -52.08 -12.65 5.87
C ILE A 64 -51.77 -11.43 4.99
N GLU A 65 -52.65 -11.08 4.05
CA GLU A 65 -52.50 -9.87 3.23
C GLU A 65 -52.42 -8.60 4.08
N ARG A 66 -53.30 -8.47 5.08
CA ARG A 66 -53.30 -7.32 5.99
C ARG A 66 -52.04 -7.24 6.84
N GLU A 67 -51.50 -8.38 7.29
CA GLU A 67 -50.28 -8.39 8.10
C GLU A 67 -49.02 -8.10 7.26
N VAL A 68 -49.00 -8.55 6.00
CA VAL A 68 -47.95 -8.17 5.03
C VAL A 68 -48.02 -6.68 4.70
N GLU A 69 -49.22 -6.13 4.51
CA GLU A 69 -49.41 -4.68 4.32
C GLU A 69 -48.97 -3.88 5.56
N LEU A 70 -49.29 -4.34 6.77
CA LEU A 70 -48.86 -3.70 8.02
C LEU A 70 -47.35 -3.78 8.25
N SER A 71 -46.70 -4.86 7.82
CA SER A 71 -45.24 -5.05 7.91
C SER A 71 -44.46 -4.25 6.87
N ALA A 72 -45.13 -3.80 5.81
CA ALA A 72 -44.57 -2.98 4.73
C ALA A 72 -44.78 -1.47 4.94
N LEU A 73 -45.48 -1.06 5.99
CA LEU A 73 -45.58 0.34 6.39
C LEU A 73 -44.24 0.79 7.00
N PRO A 74 -43.67 1.92 6.58
CA PRO A 74 -42.49 2.47 7.22
C PRO A 74 -42.82 2.78 8.69
N LEU A 75 -41.89 2.45 9.59
CA LEU A 75 -41.95 2.88 10.99
C LEU A 75 -42.20 4.38 11.05
N ASP A 76 -43.21 4.79 11.82
CA ASP A 76 -43.66 6.17 11.90
C ASP A 76 -42.50 7.07 12.34
N ALA A 77 -42.39 8.26 11.73
CA ALA A 77 -41.31 9.21 11.99
C ALA A 77 -41.21 9.62 13.48
N ASP A 78 -42.30 9.43 14.23
CA ASP A 78 -42.39 9.72 15.66
C ASP A 78 -41.63 8.70 16.52
N GLU A 79 -41.43 7.46 16.07
CA GLU A 79 -40.68 6.43 16.83
C GLU A 79 -39.15 6.62 16.66
N ALA A 80 -38.71 7.07 15.47
CA ALA A 80 -37.32 7.48 15.24
C ALA A 80 -36.97 8.77 16.01
N THR A 81 -37.94 9.69 16.14
CA THR A 81 -37.79 10.92 16.92
C THR A 81 -37.79 10.64 18.43
N ALA A 82 -38.61 9.69 18.90
CA ALA A 82 -38.59 9.24 20.30
C ALA A 82 -37.30 8.49 20.67
N GLN A 83 -36.71 7.73 19.75
CA GLN A 83 -35.38 7.11 19.93
C GLN A 83 -34.25 8.14 19.93
N ALA A 84 -34.32 9.19 19.10
CA ALA A 84 -33.36 10.30 19.11
C ALA A 84 -33.43 11.13 20.41
N ASP A 85 -34.64 11.36 20.95
CA ASP A 85 -34.83 12.08 22.21
C ASP A 85 -34.34 11.27 23.43
N LEU A 86 -34.49 9.93 23.40
CA LEU A 86 -33.92 9.03 24.42
C LEU A 86 -32.39 9.00 24.41
N LEU A 87 -31.75 9.11 23.24
CA LEU A 87 -30.29 9.16 23.11
C LEU A 87 -29.72 10.53 23.52
N SER A 88 -30.47 11.61 23.28
CA SER A 88 -30.15 12.96 23.75
C SER A 88 -30.19 13.09 25.28
N ARG A 89 -31.21 12.50 25.92
CA ARG A 89 -31.35 12.51 27.40
C ARG A 89 -30.34 11.63 28.14
N ALA A 90 -29.63 10.75 27.43
CA ALA A 90 -28.58 9.90 28.00
C ALA A 90 -27.21 10.61 28.17
N GLY A 91 -27.10 11.90 27.84
CA GLY A 91 -25.95 12.72 28.23
C GLY A 91 -24.70 12.57 27.34
N TYR A 92 -24.87 12.34 26.04
CA TYR A 92 -23.76 12.27 25.07
C TYR A 92 -23.55 13.58 24.30
N ALA A 93 -23.39 14.68 25.04
CA ALA A 93 -22.84 15.92 24.49
C ALA A 93 -21.61 16.29 25.33
N ASP A 94 -20.48 16.38 24.64
CA ASP A 94 -19.15 16.79 25.08
C ASP A 94 -18.30 15.81 25.92
N GLY A 95 -17.13 15.47 25.35
CA GLY A 95 -15.93 15.12 26.11
C GLY A 95 -15.43 13.67 25.95
N GLY A 96 -14.33 13.52 25.22
CA GLY A 96 -13.65 12.27 24.86
C GLY A 96 -13.40 11.22 25.97
N MET A 97 -13.56 9.95 25.57
CA MET A 97 -12.98 8.77 26.20
C MET A 97 -12.53 7.74 25.14
N PRO A 98 -11.66 6.77 25.50
CA PRO A 98 -10.84 6.02 24.55
C PRO A 98 -11.66 5.00 23.75
N THR A 99 -11.32 4.88 22.46
CA THR A 99 -11.98 4.10 21.41
C THR A 99 -12.08 2.59 21.65
N GLN A 100 -11.50 2.06 22.73
CA GLN A 100 -11.46 0.62 23.01
C GLN A 100 -12.67 0.13 23.82
N ASP A 101 -13.19 0.93 24.77
CA ASP A 101 -14.36 0.55 25.56
C ASP A 101 -15.69 0.79 24.81
N VAL A 102 -15.72 1.78 23.91
CA VAL A 102 -16.83 1.97 22.96
C VAL A 102 -16.89 0.84 21.93
N ARG A 103 -15.73 0.33 21.47
CA ARG A 103 -15.70 -0.87 20.62
C ARG A 103 -16.09 -2.12 21.37
N ALA A 104 -15.70 -2.28 22.64
CA ALA A 104 -16.13 -3.40 23.48
C ALA A 104 -17.63 -3.35 23.77
N ALA A 105 -18.19 -2.18 24.08
CA ALA A 105 -19.63 -1.98 24.29
C ALA A 105 -20.44 -2.14 22.99
N MET A 106 -19.92 -1.67 21.85
CA MET A 106 -20.54 -1.91 20.54
C MET A 106 -20.38 -3.36 20.07
N ALA A 107 -19.30 -4.06 20.41
CA ALA A 107 -19.13 -5.48 20.14
C ALA A 107 -20.04 -6.33 21.02
N VAL A 108 -20.24 -5.97 22.29
CA VAL A 108 -21.23 -6.61 23.19
C VAL A 108 -22.67 -6.32 22.72
N MET A 109 -22.96 -5.10 22.26
CA MET A 109 -24.27 -4.77 21.65
C MET A 109 -24.47 -5.41 20.27
N ALA A 110 -23.43 -5.56 19.46
CA ALA A 110 -23.48 -6.25 18.16
C ALA A 110 -23.57 -7.77 18.34
N HIS A 111 -22.97 -8.34 19.38
CA HIS A 111 -23.13 -9.74 19.75
C HIS A 111 -24.51 -10.01 20.37
N ALA A 112 -25.05 -9.07 21.16
CA ALA A 112 -26.43 -9.11 21.67
C ALA A 112 -27.49 -8.87 20.57
N LYS A 113 -27.17 -8.10 19.51
CA LYS A 113 -28.00 -7.94 18.30
C LYS A 113 -27.80 -9.06 17.26
N GLY A 114 -26.68 -9.76 17.29
CA GLY A 114 -26.38 -10.90 16.42
C GLY A 114 -27.07 -12.20 16.84
N LEU A 115 -27.49 -12.29 18.11
CA LEU A 115 -28.45 -13.27 18.60
C LEU A 115 -29.90 -12.76 18.44
N VAL A 116 -30.21 -12.25 17.25
CA VAL A 116 -31.60 -12.28 16.77
C VAL A 116 -31.86 -13.73 16.38
N ILE A 117 -32.25 -14.54 17.39
CA ILE A 117 -33.30 -15.53 17.14
C ILE A 117 -34.39 -14.71 16.44
N PRO A 118 -34.73 -15.00 15.16
CA PRO A 118 -35.70 -14.19 14.44
C PRO A 118 -36.88 -14.03 15.36
N ARG A 119 -37.21 -12.78 15.68
CA ARG A 119 -38.44 -12.42 16.38
C ARG A 119 -39.56 -12.92 15.49
N ALA A 120 -39.90 -14.18 15.68
CA ALA A 120 -41.13 -14.76 15.20
C ALA A 120 -42.31 -14.04 15.86
N LEU A 121 -42.11 -13.13 16.82
CA LEU A 121 -43.15 -12.47 17.60
C LEU A 121 -44.34 -11.93 16.79
N PRO A 122 -44.23 -11.26 15.63
CA PRO A 122 -45.42 -10.82 14.88
C PRO A 122 -46.18 -12.00 14.26
N ALA A 123 -45.47 -12.93 13.61
CA ALA A 123 -46.06 -14.15 13.06
C ALA A 123 -46.60 -15.08 14.16
N TRP A 124 -45.96 -15.13 15.33
CA TRP A 124 -46.36 -15.90 16.51
C TRP A 124 -47.48 -15.23 17.28
N GLN A 125 -47.58 -13.89 17.30
CA GLN A 125 -48.69 -13.13 17.85
C GLN A 125 -49.91 -13.17 16.92
N GLY A 126 -49.70 -13.13 15.61
CA GLY A 126 -50.72 -13.38 14.59
C GLY A 126 -51.23 -14.82 14.65
N LEU A 127 -50.34 -15.81 14.77
CA LEU A 127 -50.69 -17.21 15.00
C LEU A 127 -51.39 -17.38 16.36
N ARG A 128 -50.94 -16.71 17.43
CA ARG A 128 -51.63 -16.71 18.74
C ARG A 128 -53.01 -16.08 18.68
N ARG A 129 -53.21 -14.99 17.94
CA ARG A 129 -54.53 -14.36 17.74
C ARG A 129 -55.44 -15.24 16.90
N LEU A 130 -54.94 -15.85 15.83
CA LEU A 130 -55.67 -16.85 15.03
C LEU A 130 -56.02 -18.10 15.85
N LEU A 131 -55.13 -18.56 16.73
CA LEU A 131 -55.37 -19.68 17.64
C LEU A 131 -56.29 -19.29 18.82
N ALA A 132 -56.29 -18.03 19.25
CA ALA A 132 -57.21 -17.52 20.27
C ALA A 132 -58.63 -17.30 19.70
N ASP A 133 -58.75 -16.88 18.44
CA ASP A 133 -60.03 -16.75 17.75
C ASP A 133 -60.58 -18.11 17.27
N SER A 134 -59.72 -19.09 16.97
CA SER A 134 -60.15 -20.46 16.66
C SER A 134 -60.84 -21.14 17.85
N ALA A 135 -60.54 -20.74 19.09
CA ALA A 135 -61.23 -21.20 20.30
C ALA A 135 -62.71 -20.79 20.34
N ARG A 136 -63.11 -19.70 19.66
CA ARG A 136 -64.53 -19.34 19.46
C ARG A 136 -65.18 -20.09 18.30
N PHE A 137 -64.39 -20.51 17.31
CA PHE A 137 -64.85 -21.26 16.14
C PHE A 137 -65.02 -22.77 16.38
N SER A 138 -64.48 -23.31 17.48
CA SER A 138 -64.50 -24.74 17.81
C SER A 138 -65.90 -25.32 18.11
N ARG A 139 -66.91 -24.48 18.37
CA ARG A 139 -68.27 -24.94 18.68
C ARG A 139 -69.14 -25.30 17.49
N VAL A 140 -68.74 -24.96 16.25
CA VAL A 140 -69.62 -25.08 15.06
C VAL A 140 -69.08 -26.05 14.00
N ILE A 141 -67.92 -26.65 14.22
CA ILE A 141 -67.30 -27.56 13.26
C ILE A 141 -67.46 -29.00 13.76
N THR A 142 -68.33 -29.77 13.10
CA THR A 142 -68.39 -31.24 13.26
C THR A 142 -67.00 -31.83 13.08
N ARG A 143 -66.66 -32.87 13.86
CA ARG A 143 -65.31 -33.39 14.14
C ARG A 143 -64.37 -33.59 12.92
N GLY A 144 -64.86 -33.62 11.67
CA GLY A 144 -64.04 -33.69 10.46
C GLY A 144 -63.45 -32.35 9.96
N GLY A 145 -64.15 -31.21 10.11
CA GLY A 145 -63.70 -29.95 9.49
C GLY A 145 -62.56 -29.25 10.24
N ALA A 146 -62.47 -29.45 11.57
CA ALA A 146 -61.44 -28.85 12.40
C ALA A 146 -60.07 -29.50 12.16
N ALA A 147 -60.06 -30.82 11.91
CA ALA A 147 -58.86 -31.55 11.54
C ALA A 147 -58.28 -31.07 10.20
N ILE A 148 -59.14 -30.82 9.20
CA ILE A 148 -58.71 -30.33 7.88
C ILE A 148 -58.16 -28.90 7.97
N ALA A 149 -58.83 -28.00 8.69
CA ALA A 149 -58.35 -26.63 8.88
C ALA A 149 -57.00 -26.60 9.62
N LEU A 150 -56.84 -27.43 10.66
CA LEU A 150 -55.59 -27.53 11.40
C LEU A 150 -54.47 -28.13 10.55
N ALA A 151 -54.77 -29.14 9.73
CA ALA A 151 -53.82 -29.71 8.77
C ALA A 151 -53.38 -28.68 7.72
N LEU A 152 -54.30 -27.87 7.17
CA LEU A 152 -53.95 -26.82 6.21
C LEU A 152 -53.08 -25.74 6.84
N VAL A 153 -53.41 -25.27 8.06
CA VAL A 153 -52.57 -24.33 8.79
C VAL A 153 -51.19 -24.92 9.07
N LEU A 154 -51.11 -26.20 9.44
CA LEU A 154 -49.84 -26.90 9.65
C LEU A 154 -49.03 -26.97 8.35
N ILE A 155 -49.65 -27.36 7.23
CA ILE A 155 -49.00 -27.46 5.90
C ILE A 155 -48.47 -26.10 5.46
N VAL A 156 -49.27 -25.04 5.56
CA VAL A 156 -48.85 -23.66 5.22
C VAL A 156 -47.74 -23.20 6.15
N SER A 157 -47.84 -23.45 7.46
CA SER A 157 -46.80 -23.10 8.42
C SER A 157 -45.48 -23.84 8.14
N LEU A 158 -45.54 -25.13 7.83
CA LEU A 158 -44.38 -25.94 7.47
C LEU A 158 -43.74 -25.44 6.17
N ALA A 159 -44.56 -25.06 5.18
CA ALA A 159 -44.08 -24.50 3.92
C ALA A 159 -43.39 -23.14 4.11
N VAL A 160 -43.93 -22.27 4.98
CA VAL A 160 -43.30 -20.98 5.33
C VAL A 160 -41.99 -21.20 6.08
N VAL A 161 -41.96 -22.10 7.06
CA VAL A 161 -40.73 -22.43 7.82
C VAL A 161 -39.67 -23.03 6.91
N ARG A 162 -40.04 -23.99 6.05
CA ARG A 162 -39.12 -24.59 5.08
C ARG A 162 -38.55 -23.55 4.13
N ARG A 163 -39.39 -22.69 3.56
CA ARG A 163 -38.94 -21.59 2.67
C ARG A 163 -38.01 -20.61 3.40
N GLY A 164 -38.28 -20.33 4.67
CA GLY A 164 -37.40 -19.51 5.51
C GLY A 164 -36.03 -20.18 5.74
N HIS A 165 -36.01 -21.50 5.99
CA HIS A 165 -34.77 -22.26 6.15
C HIS A 165 -33.96 -22.33 4.85
N ASP A 166 -34.62 -22.60 3.72
CA ASP A 166 -34.00 -22.65 2.40
C ASP A 166 -33.42 -21.27 2.02
N PHE A 167 -34.14 -20.19 2.31
CA PHE A 167 -33.64 -18.83 2.12
C PHE A 167 -32.46 -18.51 3.05
N ALA A 168 -32.51 -18.89 4.32
CA ALA A 168 -31.40 -18.70 5.24
C ALA A 168 -30.12 -19.42 4.75
N ALA A 169 -30.24 -20.67 4.32
CA ALA A 169 -29.12 -21.43 3.72
C ALA A 169 -28.60 -20.78 2.43
N TRP A 170 -29.51 -20.29 1.58
CA TRP A 170 -29.17 -19.55 0.36
C TRP A 170 -28.39 -18.26 0.69
N THR A 171 -28.88 -17.45 1.64
CA THR A 171 -28.21 -16.21 2.07
C THR A 171 -26.86 -16.46 2.74
N ALA A 172 -26.70 -17.56 3.48
CA ALA A 172 -25.42 -17.93 4.05
C ALA A 172 -24.36 -18.24 2.98
N THR A 173 -24.82 -18.73 1.82
CA THR A 173 -23.96 -19.07 0.68
C THR A 173 -23.62 -17.84 -0.16
N VAL A 174 -24.61 -17.01 -0.50
CA VAL A 174 -24.45 -15.85 -1.41
C VAL A 174 -24.00 -14.59 -0.66
N GLY A 175 -24.36 -14.46 0.62
CA GLY A 175 -24.13 -13.28 1.45
C GLY A 175 -22.68 -12.79 1.48
N PRO A 176 -21.66 -13.65 1.65
CA PRO A 176 -20.26 -13.22 1.62
C PRO A 176 -19.84 -12.55 0.31
N VAL A 177 -20.28 -13.07 -0.84
CA VAL A 177 -19.97 -12.52 -2.17
C VAL A 177 -20.66 -11.16 -2.36
N ALA A 178 -21.92 -11.04 -1.95
CA ALA A 178 -22.68 -9.79 -2.00
C ALA A 178 -22.11 -8.71 -1.06
N ALA A 179 -21.66 -9.11 0.14
CA ALA A 179 -21.01 -8.22 1.10
C ALA A 179 -19.67 -7.70 0.56
N GLU A 180 -18.87 -8.56 -0.06
CA GLU A 180 -17.62 -8.16 -0.69
C GLU A 180 -17.85 -7.22 -1.89
N ALA A 181 -18.84 -7.50 -2.75
CA ALA A 181 -19.20 -6.60 -3.85
C ALA A 181 -19.57 -5.19 -3.34
N THR A 182 -20.33 -5.12 -2.24
CA THR A 182 -20.72 -3.85 -1.60
C THR A 182 -19.49 -3.09 -1.06
N ASP A 183 -18.54 -3.79 -0.43
CA ASP A 183 -17.28 -3.17 0.04
C ASP A 183 -16.44 -2.64 -1.12
N ILE A 184 -16.31 -3.41 -2.21
CA ILE A 184 -15.61 -2.96 -3.42
C ILE A 184 -16.27 -1.69 -3.98
N GLU A 185 -17.61 -1.63 -4.08
CA GLU A 185 -18.33 -0.47 -4.59
C GLU A 185 -18.08 0.80 -3.75
N GLN A 186 -18.13 0.68 -2.42
CA GLN A 186 -17.83 1.80 -1.52
C GLN A 186 -16.40 2.31 -1.70
N ASN A 187 -15.44 1.39 -1.82
CA ASN A 187 -14.04 1.72 -2.06
C ASN A 187 -13.81 2.36 -3.44
N LEU A 188 -14.51 1.91 -4.48
CA LEU A 188 -14.43 2.50 -5.82
C LEU A 188 -14.85 3.97 -5.81
N ASN A 189 -15.92 4.32 -5.09
CA ASN A 189 -16.37 5.71 -4.97
C ASN A 189 -15.34 6.63 -4.28
N LEU A 190 -14.65 6.12 -3.25
CA LEU A 190 -13.57 6.84 -2.57
C LEU A 190 -12.37 7.07 -3.50
N VAL A 191 -11.92 6.02 -4.20
CA VAL A 191 -10.80 6.10 -5.15
C VAL A 191 -11.14 7.03 -6.31
N ALA A 192 -12.38 6.98 -6.83
CA ALA A 192 -12.82 7.82 -7.94
C ALA A 192 -12.83 9.30 -7.56
N THR A 193 -13.30 9.62 -6.36
CA THR A 193 -13.29 10.98 -5.82
C THR A 193 -11.86 11.51 -5.69
N SER A 194 -10.95 10.68 -5.16
CA SER A 194 -9.54 11.06 -5.02
C SER A 194 -8.86 11.26 -6.39
N ALA A 195 -9.04 10.32 -7.32
CA ALA A 195 -8.50 10.41 -8.68
C ALA A 195 -9.03 11.65 -9.44
N GLY A 196 -10.33 11.95 -9.31
CA GLY A 196 -10.94 13.15 -9.90
C GLY A 196 -10.43 14.48 -9.31
N SER A 197 -9.82 14.45 -8.11
CA SER A 197 -9.24 15.63 -7.47
C SER A 197 -7.76 15.86 -7.82
N VAL A 198 -7.11 14.93 -8.51
CA VAL A 198 -5.72 15.09 -8.95
C VAL A 198 -5.66 16.17 -10.04
N ALA A 199 -4.89 17.22 -9.78
CA ALA A 199 -4.72 18.34 -10.70
C ALA A 199 -4.04 17.89 -12.00
N ALA A 200 -4.29 18.62 -13.10
CA ALA A 200 -3.73 18.31 -14.42
C ALA A 200 -2.20 18.46 -14.51
N PHE A 201 -1.57 19.18 -13.58
CA PHE A 201 -0.14 19.41 -13.55
C PHE A 201 0.49 18.76 -12.31
N PRO A 202 1.59 18.00 -12.48
CA PRO A 202 2.27 17.66 -13.74
C PRO A 202 1.47 16.65 -14.61
N ALA A 203 1.66 16.68 -15.94
CA ALA A 203 0.89 15.88 -16.90
C ALA A 203 0.92 14.36 -16.60
N GLY A 204 2.07 13.84 -16.13
CA GLY A 204 2.19 12.44 -15.73
C GLY A 204 1.29 12.06 -14.55
N SER A 205 1.11 12.96 -13.57
CA SER A 205 0.20 12.70 -12.44
C SER A 205 -1.25 12.56 -12.90
N TYR A 206 -1.64 13.37 -13.88
CA TYR A 206 -2.97 13.30 -14.49
C TYR A 206 -3.15 12.04 -15.34
N ALA A 207 -2.11 11.59 -16.05
CA ALA A 207 -2.15 10.34 -16.82
C ALA A 207 -2.39 9.12 -15.91
N HIS A 208 -1.72 9.04 -14.76
CA HIS A 208 -1.96 8.01 -13.74
C HIS A 208 -3.35 8.12 -13.11
N ALA A 209 -3.83 9.34 -12.80
CA ALA A 209 -5.18 9.53 -12.30
C ALA A 209 -6.25 9.08 -13.33
N GLN A 210 -6.04 9.35 -14.62
CA GLN A 210 -6.93 8.83 -15.67
C GLN A 210 -6.86 7.31 -15.81
N ALA A 211 -5.68 6.70 -15.65
CA ALA A 211 -5.54 5.24 -15.63
C ALA A 211 -6.33 4.63 -14.47
N SER A 212 -6.23 5.22 -13.27
CA SER A 212 -7.02 4.85 -12.10
C SER A 212 -8.53 4.91 -12.38
N LEU A 213 -9.01 5.98 -13.03
CA LEU A 213 -10.43 6.11 -13.42
C LEU A 213 -10.87 5.06 -14.45
N ARG A 214 -10.00 4.65 -15.38
CA ARG A 214 -10.30 3.55 -16.33
C ARG A 214 -10.45 2.22 -15.59
N ASP A 215 -9.57 1.92 -14.64
CA ASP A 215 -9.68 0.71 -13.83
C ASP A 215 -10.94 0.72 -12.94
N ILE A 216 -11.30 1.88 -12.38
CA ILE A 216 -12.57 2.04 -11.65
C ILE A 216 -13.76 1.72 -12.56
N SER A 217 -13.77 2.24 -13.79
CA SER A 217 -14.84 1.94 -14.75
C SER A 217 -14.90 0.46 -15.11
N ALA A 218 -13.75 -0.22 -15.22
CA ALA A 218 -13.69 -1.67 -15.46
C ALA A 218 -14.23 -2.47 -14.26
N ALA A 219 -13.88 -2.07 -13.03
CA ALA A 219 -14.41 -2.68 -11.82
C ALA A 219 -15.94 -2.49 -11.70
N GLN A 220 -16.45 -1.30 -12.00
CA GLN A 220 -17.89 -1.02 -12.03
C GLN A 220 -18.61 -1.87 -13.08
N SER A 221 -18.01 -2.05 -14.25
CA SER A 221 -18.53 -2.93 -15.30
C SER A 221 -18.63 -4.38 -14.81
N ALA A 222 -17.60 -4.89 -14.14
CA ALA A 222 -17.61 -6.23 -13.55
C ALA A 222 -18.72 -6.39 -12.49
N LEU A 223 -18.86 -5.41 -11.59
CA LEU A 223 -19.92 -5.41 -10.56
C LEU A 223 -21.33 -5.32 -11.16
N SER A 224 -21.50 -4.64 -12.30
CA SER A 224 -22.81 -4.54 -12.97
C SER A 224 -23.33 -5.88 -13.53
N GLY A 225 -22.43 -6.87 -13.70
CA GLY A 225 -22.77 -8.21 -14.16
C GLY A 225 -23.20 -9.19 -13.06
N LEU A 226 -23.18 -8.76 -11.78
CA LEU A 226 -23.54 -9.60 -10.64
C LEU A 226 -25.04 -9.87 -10.58
N PHE A 227 -25.42 -11.11 -10.24
CA PHE A 227 -26.80 -11.44 -9.88
C PHE A 227 -27.14 -10.92 -8.48
N ALA A 228 -26.23 -11.09 -7.51
CA ALA A 228 -26.39 -10.60 -6.15
C ALA A 228 -25.52 -9.34 -5.92
N SER A 229 -25.91 -8.22 -6.51
CA SER A 229 -25.19 -6.95 -6.42
C SER A 229 -25.29 -6.23 -5.08
N SER A 230 -26.14 -6.70 -4.16
CA SER A 230 -26.38 -6.05 -2.86
C SER A 230 -26.52 -7.06 -1.73
N ALA A 231 -25.95 -6.71 -0.57
CA ALA A 231 -26.16 -7.43 0.68
C ALA A 231 -27.53 -7.14 1.34
N ASP A 232 -28.37 -6.30 0.73
CA ASP A 232 -29.72 -6.02 1.23
C ASP A 232 -30.57 -7.30 1.20
N PRO A 233 -31.10 -7.77 2.35
CA PRO A 233 -31.92 -8.97 2.43
C PRO A 233 -33.16 -8.97 1.51
N ILE A 234 -33.73 -7.79 1.22
CA ILE A 234 -34.89 -7.66 0.35
C ILE A 234 -34.50 -7.95 -1.10
N LEU A 235 -33.38 -7.39 -1.55
CA LEU A 235 -32.87 -7.61 -2.91
C LEU A 235 -32.40 -9.06 -3.10
N LEU A 236 -31.77 -9.64 -2.07
CA LEU A 236 -31.40 -11.05 -2.06
C LEU A 236 -32.60 -11.99 -2.15
N HIS A 237 -33.76 -11.61 -1.58
CA HIS A 237 -34.98 -12.39 -1.69
C HIS A 237 -35.50 -12.48 -3.14
N ASP A 238 -35.47 -11.35 -3.86
CA ASP A 238 -35.88 -11.31 -5.27
C ASP A 238 -34.94 -12.12 -6.17
N VAL A 239 -33.63 -12.07 -5.89
CA VAL A 239 -32.63 -12.89 -6.60
C VAL A 239 -32.85 -14.37 -6.30
N ALA A 240 -33.05 -14.76 -5.05
CA ALA A 240 -33.32 -16.15 -4.67
C ALA A 240 -34.60 -16.70 -5.31
N ALA A 241 -35.60 -15.85 -5.54
CA ALA A 241 -36.83 -16.23 -6.25
C ALA A 241 -36.58 -16.52 -7.74
N GLY A 242 -35.61 -15.85 -8.38
CA GLY A 242 -35.20 -16.08 -9.78
C GLY A 242 -34.12 -17.15 -9.94
N HIS A 243 -33.30 -17.37 -8.90
CA HIS A 243 -32.13 -18.25 -8.90
C HIS A 243 -32.11 -19.09 -7.62
N PRO A 244 -32.90 -20.18 -7.56
CA PRO A 244 -33.01 -21.00 -6.35
C PRO A 244 -31.72 -21.74 -6.00
N ASP A 245 -30.82 -21.93 -6.97
CA ASP A 245 -29.51 -22.53 -6.76
C ASP A 245 -28.47 -21.47 -6.38
N ALA A 246 -28.19 -21.36 -5.08
CA ALA A 246 -27.16 -20.48 -4.54
C ALA A 246 -25.76 -20.77 -5.10
N GLY A 247 -25.46 -22.04 -5.40
CA GLY A 247 -24.16 -22.44 -5.92
C GLY A 247 -23.92 -21.91 -7.33
N ALA A 248 -24.95 -21.92 -8.18
CA ALA A 248 -24.89 -21.32 -9.51
C ALA A 248 -24.67 -19.79 -9.47
N VAL A 249 -25.32 -19.10 -8.52
CA VAL A 249 -25.11 -17.65 -8.29
C VAL A 249 -23.67 -17.37 -7.89
N VAL A 250 -23.13 -18.08 -6.89
CA VAL A 250 -21.75 -17.92 -6.45
C VAL A 250 -20.74 -18.26 -7.55
N ALA A 251 -21.00 -19.31 -8.33
CA ALA A 251 -20.12 -19.71 -9.44
C ALA A 251 -20.06 -18.65 -10.56
N HIS A 252 -21.16 -17.93 -10.80
CA HIS A 252 -21.22 -16.82 -11.76
C HIS A 252 -20.62 -15.53 -11.19
N ASP A 253 -21.02 -15.14 -9.97
CA ASP A 253 -20.65 -13.87 -9.35
C ASP A 253 -19.18 -13.86 -8.87
N GLY A 254 -18.65 -15.01 -8.42
CA GLY A 254 -17.30 -15.11 -7.84
C GLY A 254 -16.18 -14.56 -8.74
N PRO A 255 -16.07 -15.00 -10.01
CA PRO A 255 -15.07 -14.46 -10.95
C PRO A 255 -15.21 -12.96 -11.21
N LEU A 256 -16.45 -12.43 -11.24
CA LEU A 256 -16.71 -11.00 -11.44
C LEU A 256 -16.26 -10.17 -10.23
N VAL A 257 -16.55 -10.63 -9.01
CA VAL A 257 -16.05 -9.99 -7.77
C VAL A 257 -14.52 -10.04 -7.72
N ALA A 258 -13.90 -11.16 -8.09
CA ALA A 258 -12.44 -11.26 -8.16
C ALA A 258 -11.82 -10.29 -9.18
N SER A 259 -12.42 -10.15 -10.36
CA SER A 259 -12.02 -9.18 -11.37
C SER A 259 -12.17 -7.74 -10.87
N ALA A 260 -13.31 -7.40 -10.27
CA ALA A 260 -13.54 -6.07 -9.68
C ALA A 260 -12.50 -5.74 -8.60
N ARG A 261 -12.13 -6.71 -7.76
CA ARG A 261 -11.08 -6.57 -6.75
C ARG A 261 -9.72 -6.27 -7.37
N GLN A 262 -9.35 -6.99 -8.42
CA GLN A 262 -8.09 -6.78 -9.14
C GLN A 262 -8.04 -5.37 -9.74
N HIS A 263 -9.12 -4.91 -10.39
CA HIS A 263 -9.19 -3.55 -10.94
C HIS A 263 -9.15 -2.48 -9.84
N LEU A 264 -9.83 -2.67 -8.71
CA LEU A 264 -9.72 -1.76 -7.57
C LEU A 264 -8.28 -1.66 -7.04
N GLN A 265 -7.54 -2.77 -6.97
CA GLN A 265 -6.14 -2.77 -6.58
C GLN A 265 -5.26 -2.01 -7.59
N ALA A 266 -5.46 -2.24 -8.89
CA ALA A 266 -4.77 -1.50 -9.95
C ALA A 266 -5.04 0.01 -9.85
N ALA A 267 -6.31 0.39 -9.68
CA ALA A 267 -6.71 1.79 -9.53
C ALA A 267 -6.03 2.49 -8.34
N ARG A 268 -5.87 1.78 -7.21
CA ARG A 268 -5.16 2.31 -6.02
C ARG A 268 -3.66 2.49 -6.26
N SER A 269 -3.03 1.55 -6.95
CA SER A 269 -1.63 1.64 -7.34
C SER A 269 -1.40 2.85 -8.26
N GLU A 270 -2.23 3.02 -9.29
CA GLU A 270 -2.18 4.17 -10.20
C GLU A 270 -2.40 5.50 -9.46
N LEU A 271 -3.36 5.55 -8.53
CA LEU A 271 -3.58 6.76 -7.72
C LEU A 271 -2.37 7.09 -6.82
N THR A 272 -1.69 6.08 -6.30
CA THR A 272 -0.47 6.26 -5.49
C THR A 272 0.64 6.87 -6.35
N LEU A 273 0.86 6.33 -7.56
CA LEU A 273 1.81 6.89 -8.53
C LEU A 273 1.44 8.33 -8.91
N ALA A 274 0.15 8.64 -9.12
CA ALA A 274 -0.32 9.99 -9.39
C ALA A 274 0.07 10.98 -8.28
N HIS A 275 -0.11 10.59 -7.02
CA HIS A 275 0.27 11.41 -5.86
C HIS A 275 1.79 11.57 -5.73
N GLU A 276 2.58 10.53 -5.99
CA GLU A 276 4.04 10.61 -6.00
C GLU A 276 4.56 11.56 -7.08
N VAL A 277 4.07 11.42 -8.32
CA VAL A 277 4.43 12.32 -9.44
C VAL A 277 4.05 13.76 -9.11
N LYS A 278 2.87 13.99 -8.50
CA LYS A 278 2.46 15.31 -8.03
C LYS A 278 3.41 15.87 -6.97
N ALA A 279 3.84 15.07 -6.01
CA ALA A 279 4.77 15.49 -4.96
C ALA A 279 6.13 15.91 -5.54
N TYR A 280 6.68 15.15 -6.48
CA TYR A 280 7.89 15.55 -7.22
C TYR A 280 7.66 16.84 -8.00
N GLY A 281 6.53 16.96 -8.70
CA GLY A 281 6.16 18.16 -9.44
C GLY A 281 6.09 19.40 -8.55
N GLN A 282 5.57 19.27 -7.33
CA GLN A 282 5.53 20.36 -6.36
C GLN A 282 6.93 20.73 -5.86
N LYS A 283 7.72 19.75 -5.43
CA LYS A 283 9.11 19.94 -4.96
C LYS A 283 9.95 20.71 -5.97
N TRP A 284 9.77 20.39 -7.25
CA TRP A 284 10.62 20.87 -8.34
C TRP A 284 9.95 21.91 -9.24
N SER A 285 8.74 22.38 -8.89
CA SER A 285 8.00 23.38 -9.69
C SER A 285 8.70 24.74 -9.77
N THR A 286 9.52 25.06 -8.77
CA THR A 286 10.28 26.31 -8.67
C THR A 286 11.76 26.10 -8.96
N LEU A 287 12.11 25.11 -9.78
CA LEU A 287 13.50 24.82 -10.13
C LEU A 287 14.13 26.03 -10.81
N ALA A 288 14.91 26.79 -10.06
CA ALA A 288 15.87 27.74 -10.57
C ALA A 288 17.25 27.16 -10.35
N THR A 289 18.17 27.38 -11.29
CA THR A 289 19.58 27.08 -11.06
C THR A 289 20.03 27.80 -9.78
N PRO A 290 20.59 27.08 -8.79
CA PRO A 290 21.05 27.71 -7.57
C PRO A 290 22.04 28.83 -7.91
N PRO A 291 21.92 30.03 -7.30
CA PRO A 291 22.77 31.17 -7.65
C PRO A 291 24.25 30.94 -7.32
N THR A 292 24.54 30.00 -6.42
CA THR A 292 25.89 29.57 -6.03
C THR A 292 26.43 28.43 -6.88
N MET A 293 25.69 27.96 -7.90
CA MET A 293 26.10 26.82 -8.70
C MET A 293 27.28 27.18 -9.61
N PRO A 294 28.41 26.46 -9.52
CA PRO A 294 29.55 26.67 -10.40
C PRO A 294 29.19 26.43 -11.87
N SER A 295 29.81 27.18 -12.78
CA SER A 295 29.49 27.14 -14.22
C SER A 295 29.64 25.75 -14.83
N ASP A 296 30.58 24.96 -14.33
CA ASP A 296 30.87 23.62 -14.82
C ASP A 296 29.75 22.63 -14.43
N LEU A 297 29.10 22.86 -13.30
CA LEU A 297 27.94 22.08 -12.84
C LEU A 297 26.62 22.58 -13.42
N ALA A 298 26.56 23.82 -13.91
CA ALA A 298 25.34 24.40 -14.48
C ALA A 298 24.82 23.63 -15.71
N VAL A 299 25.72 23.08 -16.53
CA VAL A 299 25.35 22.22 -17.68
C VAL A 299 24.73 20.91 -17.20
N ALA A 300 25.33 20.27 -16.20
CA ALA A 300 24.81 19.04 -15.60
C ALA A 300 23.44 19.28 -14.93
N TRP A 301 23.28 20.40 -14.24
CA TRP A 301 22.00 20.86 -13.69
C TRP A 301 20.94 21.03 -14.76
N ALA A 302 21.23 21.75 -15.85
CA ALA A 302 20.28 21.93 -16.94
C ALA A 302 19.84 20.59 -17.55
N SER A 303 20.77 19.64 -17.70
CA SER A 303 20.47 18.28 -18.14
C SER A 303 19.58 17.51 -17.16
N ALA A 304 19.92 17.49 -15.87
CA ALA A 304 19.14 16.81 -14.83
C ALA A 304 17.74 17.43 -14.66
N ALA A 305 17.64 18.76 -14.76
CA ALA A 305 16.37 19.48 -14.75
C ALA A 305 15.49 19.12 -15.96
N ALA A 306 16.08 19.01 -17.15
CA ALA A 306 15.38 18.55 -18.35
C ALA A 306 14.90 17.09 -18.21
N GLN A 307 15.72 16.22 -17.62
CA GLN A 307 15.32 14.84 -17.31
C GLN A 307 14.17 14.79 -16.30
N MET A 308 14.22 15.59 -15.23
CA MET A 308 13.13 15.73 -14.26
C MET A 308 11.83 16.18 -14.95
N SER A 309 11.89 17.22 -15.79
CA SER A 309 10.72 17.71 -16.53
C SER A 309 10.15 16.66 -17.48
N SER A 310 11.00 15.91 -18.17
CA SER A 310 10.59 14.80 -19.05
C SER A 310 9.91 13.68 -18.26
N ALA A 311 10.50 13.29 -17.13
CA ALA A 311 9.95 12.27 -16.24
C ALA A 311 8.60 12.70 -15.62
N LEU A 312 8.45 13.97 -15.24
CA LEU A 312 7.18 14.53 -14.75
C LEU A 312 6.09 14.53 -15.82
N ALA A 313 6.46 14.79 -17.08
CA ALA A 313 5.54 14.72 -18.20
C ALA A 313 5.12 13.27 -18.50
N ALA A 314 6.05 12.32 -18.39
CA ALA A 314 5.81 10.90 -18.65
C ALA A 314 5.11 10.17 -17.49
N GLY A 315 5.21 10.68 -16.25
CA GLY A 315 4.75 9.97 -15.04
C GLY A 315 5.70 8.87 -14.56
N ASP A 316 6.92 8.78 -15.10
CA ASP A 316 7.87 7.72 -14.73
C ASP A 316 8.50 7.99 -13.35
N VAL A 317 7.94 7.38 -12.30
CA VAL A 317 8.42 7.50 -10.91
C VAL A 317 9.86 7.02 -10.72
N THR A 318 10.34 6.07 -11.53
CA THR A 318 11.73 5.59 -11.44
C THR A 318 12.68 6.63 -12.01
N ALA A 319 12.33 7.23 -13.16
CA ALA A 319 13.08 8.33 -13.73
C ALA A 319 13.04 9.58 -12.82
N LEU A 320 11.90 9.88 -12.19
CA LEU A 320 11.78 10.96 -11.21
C LEU A 320 12.72 10.76 -10.03
N SER A 321 12.73 9.56 -9.43
CA SER A 321 13.62 9.24 -8.30
C SER A 321 15.11 9.40 -8.66
N ARG A 322 15.52 8.98 -9.87
CA ARG A 322 16.90 9.17 -10.35
C ARG A 322 17.25 10.64 -10.53
N ALA A 323 16.39 11.39 -11.22
CA ALA A 323 16.61 12.82 -11.46
C ALA A 323 16.60 13.63 -10.15
N ASP A 324 15.76 13.26 -9.17
CA ASP A 324 15.71 13.86 -7.84
C ASP A 324 17.04 13.72 -7.10
N LYS A 325 17.58 12.49 -7.05
CA LYS A 325 18.88 12.22 -6.43
C LYS A 325 20.02 12.97 -7.12
N HIS A 326 19.99 13.05 -8.46
CA HIS A 326 21.03 13.76 -9.22
C HIS A 326 20.97 15.26 -8.96
N LEU A 327 19.78 15.87 -8.96
CA LEU A 327 19.60 17.29 -8.63
C LEU A 327 20.03 17.59 -7.19
N ASP A 328 19.67 16.74 -6.23
CA ASP A 328 20.11 16.88 -4.83
C ASP A 328 21.64 16.78 -4.69
N LEU A 329 22.27 15.85 -5.41
CA LEU A 329 23.73 15.75 -5.47
C LEU A 329 24.37 17.00 -6.08
N LEU A 330 23.78 17.57 -7.14
CA LEU A 330 24.29 18.79 -7.77
C LEU A 330 24.19 20.01 -6.85
N ILE A 331 23.10 20.15 -6.07
CA ILE A 331 22.95 21.21 -5.08
C ILE A 331 24.05 21.09 -4.02
N LYS A 332 24.17 19.92 -3.39
CA LYS A 332 25.17 19.65 -2.34
C LYS A 332 26.58 19.78 -2.89
N GLY A 333 26.82 19.27 -4.08
CA GLY A 333 28.09 19.34 -4.79
C GLY A 333 28.51 20.78 -5.09
N GLY A 334 27.60 21.65 -5.52
CA GLY A 334 27.91 23.06 -5.76
C GLY A 334 28.24 23.84 -4.48
N GLU A 335 27.55 23.55 -3.37
CA GLU A 335 27.87 24.11 -2.05
C GLU A 335 29.25 23.64 -1.56
N GLN A 336 29.54 22.34 -1.73
CA GLN A 336 30.81 21.74 -1.37
C GLN A 336 31.94 22.25 -2.24
N GLU A 337 31.76 22.37 -3.56
CA GLU A 337 32.77 22.91 -4.48
C GLU A 337 33.13 24.34 -4.09
N THR A 338 32.16 25.20 -3.80
CA THR A 338 32.41 26.57 -3.33
C THR A 338 33.27 26.56 -2.07
N THR A 339 32.92 25.71 -1.10
CA THR A 339 33.66 25.54 0.15
C THR A 339 35.09 25.03 -0.10
N VAL A 340 35.26 24.03 -0.95
CA VAL A 340 36.57 23.46 -1.29
C VAL A 340 37.40 24.49 -2.05
N ALA A 341 36.82 25.24 -2.99
CA ALA A 341 37.51 26.28 -3.74
C ALA A 341 37.98 27.44 -2.84
N ASP A 342 37.18 27.85 -1.85
CA ASP A 342 37.61 28.81 -0.82
C ASP A 342 38.77 28.26 0.01
N GLN A 343 38.70 26.98 0.41
CA GLN A 343 39.78 26.32 1.14
C GLN A 343 41.06 26.21 0.29
N VAL A 344 40.95 25.85 -0.99
CA VAL A 344 42.06 25.80 -1.96
C VAL A 344 42.72 27.18 -2.07
N ARG A 345 41.93 28.26 -2.19
CA ARG A 345 42.43 29.64 -2.27
C ARG A 345 43.14 30.09 -0.99
N ALA A 346 42.79 29.52 0.17
CA ALA A 346 43.45 29.79 1.43
C ALA A 346 44.78 29.02 1.60
N LEU A 347 45.09 28.04 0.74
CA LEU A 347 46.34 27.30 0.80
C LEU A 347 47.51 28.11 0.21
N PRO A 348 48.73 27.97 0.77
CA PRO A 348 49.90 28.66 0.24
C PRO A 348 50.47 27.96 -1.01
N GLY A 349 51.03 28.75 -1.92
CA GLY A 349 51.98 28.31 -2.95
C GLY A 349 51.58 27.05 -3.73
N VAL A 350 52.40 25.99 -3.60
CA VAL A 350 52.28 24.74 -4.35
C VAL A 350 51.09 23.90 -3.88
N ALA A 351 50.65 24.03 -2.62
CA ALA A 351 49.43 23.35 -2.17
C ALA A 351 48.19 23.88 -2.89
N ALA A 352 48.07 25.18 -3.15
CA ALA A 352 46.92 25.68 -3.91
C ALA A 352 46.83 25.07 -5.32
N SER A 353 47.96 24.91 -6.02
CA SER A 353 47.97 24.31 -7.38
C SER A 353 47.71 22.80 -7.37
N GLN A 354 48.25 22.07 -6.40
CA GLN A 354 47.98 20.64 -6.22
C GLN A 354 46.51 20.40 -5.84
N ALA A 355 45.95 21.21 -4.95
CA ALA A 355 44.55 21.18 -4.56
C ALA A 355 43.60 21.45 -5.74
N ALA A 356 43.92 22.46 -6.57
CA ALA A 356 43.11 22.81 -7.73
C ALA A 356 42.97 21.64 -8.72
N SER A 357 43.97 20.75 -8.82
CA SER A 357 43.90 19.55 -9.67
C SER A 357 42.85 18.53 -9.22
N LEU A 358 42.39 18.60 -7.96
CA LEU A 358 41.35 17.71 -7.42
C LEU A 358 39.93 18.22 -7.67
N LEU A 359 39.75 19.51 -7.96
CA LEU A 359 38.44 20.11 -8.24
C LEU A 359 37.83 19.57 -9.54
N ALA A 360 38.62 19.47 -10.61
CA ALA A 360 38.10 18.99 -11.89
C ALA A 360 37.55 17.55 -11.83
N PRO A 361 38.26 16.56 -11.22
CA PRO A 361 37.68 15.24 -10.98
C PRO A 361 36.42 15.26 -10.09
N LEU A 362 36.39 16.09 -9.05
CA LEU A 362 35.22 16.23 -8.17
C LEU A 362 34.00 16.74 -8.95
N ASN A 363 34.18 17.80 -9.73
CA ASN A 363 33.13 18.37 -10.56
C ASN A 363 32.66 17.36 -11.61
N GLY A 364 33.58 16.59 -12.20
CA GLY A 364 33.26 15.49 -13.10
C GLY A 364 32.39 14.41 -12.46
N MET A 365 32.72 13.98 -11.23
CA MET A 365 31.94 12.99 -10.48
C MET A 365 30.54 13.52 -10.12
N ILE A 366 30.45 14.75 -9.60
CA ILE A 366 29.17 15.40 -9.29
C ILE A 366 28.31 15.55 -10.56
N ALA A 367 28.89 16.02 -11.66
CA ALA A 367 28.21 16.18 -12.94
C ALA A 367 27.69 14.84 -13.48
N ALA A 368 28.47 13.77 -13.32
CA ALA A 368 28.10 12.42 -13.74
C ALA A 368 27.07 11.73 -12.82
N GLY A 369 26.75 12.30 -11.65
CA GLY A 369 25.88 11.66 -10.67
C GLY A 369 26.59 10.61 -9.80
N ASP A 370 27.92 10.54 -9.84
CA ASP A 370 28.73 9.60 -9.05
C ASP A 370 28.91 10.10 -7.61
N GLN A 371 27.88 9.89 -6.80
CA GLN A 371 27.86 10.31 -5.40
C GLN A 371 28.95 9.64 -4.57
N GLU A 372 29.20 8.34 -4.77
CA GLU A 372 30.20 7.60 -3.98
C GLU A 372 31.62 8.06 -4.32
N GLY A 373 31.92 8.25 -5.61
CA GLY A 373 33.18 8.83 -6.07
C GLY A 373 33.41 10.23 -5.50
N ALA A 374 32.40 11.11 -5.60
CA ALA A 374 32.48 12.48 -5.08
C ALA A 374 32.73 12.51 -3.56
N LEU A 375 31.99 11.71 -2.77
CA LEU A 375 32.17 11.62 -1.32
C LEU A 375 33.56 11.08 -0.95
N THR A 376 34.05 10.07 -1.68
CA THR A 376 35.39 9.52 -1.48
C THR A 376 36.48 10.57 -1.74
N LEU A 377 36.32 11.35 -2.82
CA LEU A 377 37.27 12.40 -3.17
C LEU A 377 37.23 13.56 -2.17
N LEU A 378 36.07 13.92 -1.63
CA LEU A 378 35.92 14.91 -0.55
C LEU A 378 36.58 14.44 0.76
N ALA A 379 36.38 13.18 1.15
CA ALA A 379 37.07 12.63 2.32
C ALA A 379 38.59 12.64 2.14
N ARG A 380 39.07 12.33 0.92
CA ARG A 380 40.49 12.45 0.57
C ARG A 380 40.98 13.89 0.65
N TRP A 381 40.18 14.85 0.18
CA TRP A 381 40.47 16.28 0.29
C TRP A 381 40.63 16.71 1.75
N ASP A 382 39.71 16.34 2.62
CA ASP A 382 39.79 16.69 4.05
C ASP A 382 41.03 16.11 4.72
N ALA A 383 41.38 14.86 4.40
CA ALA A 383 42.60 14.23 4.89
C ALA A 383 43.88 14.93 4.38
N LEU A 384 43.89 15.39 3.13
CA LEU A 384 44.98 16.13 2.52
C LEU A 384 45.13 17.53 3.15
N ARG A 385 44.01 18.24 3.35
CA ARG A 385 43.97 19.56 3.99
C ARG A 385 44.51 19.51 5.42
N ALA A 386 44.12 18.50 6.20
CA ALA A 386 44.61 18.31 7.56
C ALA A 386 46.14 18.09 7.62
N GLN A 387 46.75 17.63 6.52
CA GLN A 387 48.20 17.41 6.45
C GLN A 387 48.99 18.65 6.07
N VAL A 388 48.41 19.67 5.44
CA VAL A 388 49.14 20.88 4.98
C VAL A 388 50.06 21.51 6.05
N PRO A 389 49.68 21.68 7.32
CA PRO A 389 50.57 22.29 8.32
C PRO A 389 51.68 21.34 8.82
N VAL A 390 51.59 20.04 8.55
CA VAL A 390 52.53 19.03 9.07
C VAL A 390 53.72 18.91 8.14
N SER A 391 54.93 19.10 8.65
CA SER A 391 56.17 18.82 7.92
C SER A 391 56.78 17.50 8.38
N TYR A 392 57.18 16.65 7.44
CA TYR A 392 57.72 15.32 7.75
C TYR A 392 58.71 14.85 6.69
N GLU A 393 59.56 13.90 7.06
CA GLU A 393 60.52 13.24 6.19
C GLU A 393 60.29 11.72 6.18
N PHE A 394 60.59 11.09 5.04
CA PHE A 394 60.60 9.64 4.90
C PHE A 394 62.03 9.14 5.00
N HIS A 395 62.33 8.46 6.10
CA HIS A 395 63.65 7.91 6.38
C HIS A 395 63.65 6.43 6.04
N LEU A 396 64.60 5.99 5.20
CA LEU A 396 64.73 4.58 4.83
C LEU A 396 65.05 3.73 6.08
N LEU A 397 64.36 2.61 6.24
CA LEU A 397 64.62 1.65 7.32
C LEU A 397 65.89 0.85 7.03
N ASN A 398 67.04 1.34 7.46
CA ASN A 398 68.34 0.67 7.27
C ASN A 398 69.10 0.46 8.60
N GLY A 399 68.38 0.34 9.72
CA GLY A 399 68.97 0.00 11.01
C GLY A 399 69.46 -1.45 11.09
N ALA A 400 70.28 -1.76 12.10
CA ALA A 400 70.80 -3.12 12.31
C ALA A 400 69.65 -4.14 12.45
N GLY A 401 69.63 -5.15 11.57
CA GLY A 401 68.59 -6.18 11.54
C GLY A 401 67.27 -5.76 10.87
N GLN A 402 67.20 -4.57 10.27
CA GLN A 402 66.04 -4.13 9.49
C GLN A 402 66.31 -4.29 7.99
N HIS A 403 65.31 -4.74 7.25
CA HIS A 403 65.36 -4.79 5.79
C HIS A 403 64.75 -3.50 5.22
N PRO A 404 65.45 -2.77 4.32
CA PRO A 404 64.98 -1.48 3.79
C PRO A 404 63.93 -1.63 2.68
N GLY A 405 63.55 -2.87 2.34
CA GLY A 405 62.65 -3.12 1.24
C GLY A 405 61.91 -4.45 1.34
N ALA A 406 60.74 -4.48 0.71
CA ALA A 406 59.91 -5.65 0.57
C ALA A 406 59.58 -5.90 -0.91
N VAL A 407 59.56 -7.17 -1.32
CA VAL A 407 59.12 -7.58 -2.65
C VAL A 407 57.85 -8.39 -2.46
N ARG A 408 56.74 -7.92 -3.05
CA ARG A 408 55.42 -8.54 -2.90
C ARG A 408 54.95 -9.06 -4.25
N GLN A 409 54.31 -10.22 -4.23
CA GLN A 409 53.57 -10.77 -5.36
C GLN A 409 52.27 -11.33 -4.80
N LEU A 410 51.14 -10.87 -5.33
CA LEU A 410 49.83 -11.28 -4.80
C LEU A 410 49.66 -12.79 -5.03
N ALA A 411 49.53 -13.54 -3.94
CA ALA A 411 49.51 -15.00 -3.96
C ALA A 411 48.39 -15.52 -4.87
N GLY A 412 48.68 -16.54 -5.68
CA GLY A 412 47.71 -17.15 -6.59
C GLY A 412 47.39 -16.33 -7.85
N THR A 413 48.08 -15.21 -8.08
CA THR A 413 47.93 -14.41 -9.31
C THR A 413 49.19 -14.39 -10.14
N SER A 414 49.05 -14.22 -11.46
CA SER A 414 50.16 -13.93 -12.38
C SER A 414 50.60 -12.46 -12.34
N ALA A 415 50.20 -11.72 -11.30
CA ALA A 415 50.53 -10.31 -11.17
C ALA A 415 52.06 -10.11 -11.11
N PRO A 416 52.57 -9.01 -11.70
CA PRO A 416 53.99 -8.69 -11.61
C PRO A 416 54.41 -8.46 -10.16
N LYS A 417 55.69 -8.71 -9.87
CA LYS A 417 56.28 -8.37 -8.57
C LYS A 417 56.22 -6.85 -8.37
N ARG A 418 55.83 -6.44 -7.18
CA ARG A 418 55.79 -5.05 -6.73
C ARG A 418 56.90 -4.86 -5.70
N TYR A 419 57.62 -3.75 -5.81
CA TYR A 419 58.82 -3.48 -5.03
C TYR A 419 58.54 -2.29 -4.13
N TYR A 420 58.84 -2.41 -2.84
CA TYR A 420 58.53 -1.37 -1.85
C TYR A 420 59.78 -1.02 -1.06
N LEU A 421 60.06 0.28 -0.91
CA LEU A 421 61.04 0.78 0.06
C LEU A 421 60.33 1.00 1.40
N LEU A 422 60.84 0.38 2.46
CA LEU A 422 60.26 0.52 3.79
C LEU A 422 60.84 1.77 4.46
N VAL A 423 59.96 2.68 4.84
CA VAL A 423 60.33 3.98 5.41
C VAL A 423 59.64 4.23 6.74
N LYS A 424 60.33 4.95 7.61
CA LYS A 424 59.78 5.60 8.79
C LYS A 424 59.42 7.04 8.46
N VAL A 425 58.23 7.47 8.87
CA VAL A 425 57.80 8.86 8.76
C VAL A 425 58.15 9.58 10.06
N VAL A 426 58.94 10.64 9.96
CA VAL A 426 59.36 11.45 11.11
C VAL A 426 59.05 12.92 10.89
N ASP A 427 58.70 13.63 11.95
CA ASP A 427 58.51 15.07 11.94
C ASP A 427 59.84 15.74 11.59
N SER A 428 59.84 16.64 10.61
CA SER A 428 61.09 17.23 10.10
C SER A 428 61.78 18.17 11.10
N THR A 429 61.07 18.60 12.15
CA THR A 429 61.59 19.56 13.14
C THR A 429 62.06 18.85 14.40
N THR A 430 61.28 17.89 14.88
CA THR A 430 61.49 17.19 16.15
C THR A 430 62.14 15.81 15.98
N GLY A 431 62.09 15.23 14.78
CA GLY A 431 62.52 13.85 14.52
C GLY A 431 61.62 12.78 15.12
N ALA A 432 60.51 13.17 15.76
CA ALA A 432 59.56 12.24 16.37
C ALA A 432 58.77 11.47 15.29
N PRO A 433 58.37 10.21 15.52
CA PRO A 433 57.51 9.49 14.57
C PRO A 433 56.19 10.21 14.33
N VAL A 434 55.77 10.33 13.07
CA VAL A 434 54.50 10.95 12.67
C VAL A 434 53.59 9.91 12.03
N GLY A 435 52.34 9.86 12.47
CA GLY A 435 51.32 9.02 11.82
C GLY A 435 50.85 9.67 10.53
N LEU A 436 50.99 8.96 9.41
CA LEU A 436 50.50 9.38 8.10
C LEU A 436 49.24 8.56 7.75
N PRO A 437 48.12 9.19 7.33
CA PRO A 437 47.01 8.44 6.78
C PRO A 437 47.41 7.89 5.41
N VAL A 438 47.34 6.57 5.26
CA VAL A 438 47.74 5.80 4.09
C VAL A 438 46.59 4.89 3.69
N ILE A 439 46.29 4.86 2.38
CA ILE A 439 45.44 3.81 1.80
C ILE A 439 46.37 2.67 1.40
N ASP A 440 46.20 1.53 2.03
CA ASP A 440 46.99 0.34 1.76
C ASP A 440 46.58 -0.26 0.40
N ALA A 441 47.55 -0.41 -0.50
CA ALA A 441 47.33 -0.79 -1.89
C ALA A 441 47.00 -2.28 -2.07
N GLU A 442 47.22 -3.11 -1.05
CA GLU A 442 46.87 -4.53 -1.09
C GLU A 442 45.47 -4.78 -0.51
N SER A 443 45.14 -4.11 0.60
CA SER A 443 43.86 -4.29 1.29
C SER A 443 42.77 -3.28 0.93
N GLY A 444 43.16 -2.12 0.37
CA GLY A 444 42.26 -0.98 0.13
C GLY A 444 41.89 -0.20 1.39
N ALA A 445 42.35 -0.62 2.57
CA ALA A 445 41.99 0.00 3.85
C ALA A 445 42.74 1.32 4.08
N ALA A 446 42.04 2.34 4.59
CA ALA A 446 42.67 3.56 5.09
C ALA A 446 43.12 3.36 6.54
N THR A 447 44.40 3.56 6.82
CA THR A 447 44.99 3.43 8.17
C THR A 447 46.00 4.54 8.43
N THR A 448 46.26 4.85 9.70
CA THR A 448 47.34 5.79 10.08
C THR A 448 48.58 4.98 10.43
N ALA A 449 49.67 5.16 9.69
CA ALA A 449 50.90 4.40 9.84
C ALA A 449 52.13 5.31 9.98
N GLN A 450 53.05 4.91 10.87
CA GLN A 450 54.35 5.57 11.04
C GLN A 450 55.45 4.87 10.22
N LEU A 451 55.18 3.63 9.80
CA LEU A 451 56.04 2.84 8.92
C LEU A 451 55.23 2.51 7.68
N VAL A 452 55.78 2.80 6.51
CA VAL A 452 55.07 2.67 5.24
C VAL A 452 56.01 2.04 4.23
N GLY A 453 55.53 1.12 3.41
CA GLY A 453 56.21 0.69 2.20
C GLY A 453 55.82 1.59 1.03
N LEU A 454 56.78 2.30 0.44
CA LEU A 454 56.57 3.13 -0.76
C LEU A 454 56.85 2.28 -2.01
N GLU A 455 55.85 2.10 -2.88
CA GLU A 455 56.04 1.37 -4.14
C GLU A 455 57.04 2.12 -5.04
N VAL A 456 57.99 1.39 -5.60
CA VAL A 456 59.01 1.91 -6.54
C VAL A 456 59.17 0.94 -7.70
N SER A 457 59.86 1.37 -8.76
CA SER A 457 60.20 0.45 -9.85
C SER A 457 61.26 -0.56 -9.41
N ALA A 458 61.37 -1.68 -10.13
CA ALA A 458 62.37 -2.71 -9.85
C ALA A 458 63.81 -2.16 -9.93
N GLU A 459 64.04 -1.22 -10.86
CA GLU A 459 65.32 -0.56 -11.07
C GLU A 459 65.70 0.33 -9.88
N VAL A 460 64.76 1.16 -9.39
CA VAL A 460 64.97 1.99 -8.20
C VAL A 460 65.23 1.12 -6.98
N PHE A 461 64.45 0.04 -6.79
CA PHE A 461 64.65 -0.88 -5.68
C PHE A 461 66.04 -1.54 -5.70
N ALA A 462 66.46 -2.04 -6.87
CA ALA A 462 67.77 -2.67 -7.03
C ALA A 462 68.91 -1.68 -6.79
N ALA A 463 68.79 -0.44 -7.27
CA ALA A 463 69.78 0.61 -7.04
C ALA A 463 69.92 0.94 -5.55
N VAL A 464 68.81 1.13 -4.83
CA VAL A 464 68.83 1.40 -3.38
C VAL A 464 69.44 0.23 -2.60
N GLN A 465 69.15 -1.02 -3.00
CA GLN A 465 69.74 -2.21 -2.37
C GLN A 465 71.26 -2.30 -2.61
N ALA A 466 71.72 -1.96 -3.81
CA ALA A 466 73.15 -1.96 -4.12
C ALA A 466 73.91 -0.88 -3.33
N ASP A 467 73.30 0.29 -3.13
CA ASP A 467 73.90 1.40 -2.39
C ASP A 467 73.80 1.27 -0.87
N LEU A 468 72.96 0.36 -0.36
CA LEU A 468 72.66 0.21 1.06
C LEU A 468 73.89 0.16 1.99
N PRO A 469 74.99 -0.58 1.67
CA PRO A 469 76.18 -0.61 2.53
C PRO A 469 76.86 0.76 2.71
N ASN A 470 76.61 1.69 1.79
CA ASN A 470 77.22 3.02 1.76
C ASN A 470 76.26 4.12 2.25
N LEU A 471 74.97 3.80 2.45
CA LEU A 471 73.98 4.78 2.91
C LEU A 471 74.09 5.00 4.42
N PRO A 472 74.03 6.25 4.90
CA PRO A 472 73.99 6.53 6.32
C PRO A 472 72.70 5.96 6.94
N ALA A 473 72.75 5.60 8.21
CA ALA A 473 71.57 5.18 8.95
C ALA A 473 70.50 6.30 8.93
N ASN A 474 69.25 5.94 8.65
CA ASN A 474 68.10 6.84 8.52
C ASN A 474 68.27 7.90 7.41
N VAL A 475 68.74 7.50 6.23
CA VAL A 475 68.80 8.41 5.07
C VAL A 475 67.39 8.86 4.68
N ALA A 476 67.17 10.17 4.59
CA ALA A 476 65.92 10.73 4.09
C ALA A 476 65.84 10.53 2.57
N ILE A 477 64.77 9.90 2.08
CA ILE A 477 64.54 9.66 0.64
C ILE A 477 63.49 10.61 0.04
N GLY A 478 62.88 11.43 0.87
CA GLY A 478 61.87 12.41 0.51
C GLY A 478 61.26 13.04 1.74
N GLY A 479 60.39 14.02 1.53
CA GLY A 479 59.71 14.70 2.62
C GLY A 479 58.65 15.66 2.11
N LYS A 480 57.87 16.19 3.05
CA LYS A 480 56.91 17.25 2.84
C LYS A 480 57.25 18.41 3.75
N VAL A 481 57.42 19.60 3.20
CA VAL A 481 57.53 20.82 3.99
C VAL A 481 56.15 21.32 4.38
N ALA A 482 56.05 22.09 5.47
CA ALA A 482 54.80 22.72 5.84
C ALA A 482 54.34 23.67 4.73
N GLY A 483 53.07 23.60 4.36
CA GLY A 483 52.50 24.35 3.25
C GLY A 483 52.46 23.60 1.92
N ASP A 484 53.13 22.45 1.79
CA ASP A 484 52.94 21.55 0.64
C ASP A 484 51.84 20.53 0.91
N LEU A 485 51.15 20.09 -0.15
CA LEU A 485 50.10 19.07 -0.07
C LEU A 485 50.65 17.66 -0.25
N LEU A 486 51.61 17.51 -1.15
CA LEU A 486 52.22 16.23 -1.49
C LEU A 486 53.72 16.25 -1.15
N PRO A 487 54.27 15.13 -0.66
CA PRO A 487 55.71 15.02 -0.46
C PRO A 487 56.45 15.01 -1.80
N THR A 488 57.68 15.51 -1.78
CA THR A 488 58.65 15.35 -2.85
C THR A 488 59.62 14.22 -2.51
N PHE A 489 60.03 13.45 -3.51
CA PHE A 489 60.94 12.31 -3.32
C PHE A 489 62.17 12.49 -4.18
N GLY A 490 63.32 12.08 -3.64
CA GLY A 490 64.59 12.04 -4.39
C GLY A 490 64.66 10.86 -5.37
N VAL A 491 63.71 9.93 -5.28
CA VAL A 491 63.55 8.78 -6.19
C VAL A 491 62.14 8.75 -6.76
N THR A 492 61.96 8.12 -7.91
CA THR A 492 60.63 7.92 -8.50
C THR A 492 59.83 6.93 -7.65
N VAL A 493 58.77 7.44 -7.03
CA VAL A 493 57.84 6.64 -6.21
C VAL A 493 56.53 6.46 -6.97
N LEU A 494 56.07 5.22 -7.08
CA LEU A 494 54.78 4.85 -7.69
C LEU A 494 53.62 5.10 -6.71
N PRO A 495 52.36 5.09 -7.15
CA PRO A 495 51.22 5.42 -6.28
C PRO A 495 50.97 4.44 -5.12
N GLY A 496 51.40 3.18 -5.22
CA GLY A 496 51.11 2.17 -4.20
C GLY A 496 51.83 2.40 -2.88
N ARG A 497 51.12 2.10 -1.79
CA ARG A 497 51.63 2.15 -0.42
C ARG A 497 51.19 0.90 0.32
N ILE A 498 52.03 0.31 1.15
CA ILE A 498 51.64 -0.79 2.03
C ILE A 498 51.96 -0.45 3.49
N THR A 499 51.18 -1.02 4.40
CA THR A 499 51.34 -0.80 5.84
C THR A 499 51.73 -2.06 6.60
N HIS A 500 51.77 -3.20 5.90
CA HIS A 500 52.20 -4.51 6.36
C HIS A 500 53.04 -5.16 5.25
N TRP A 501 54.08 -5.92 5.59
CA TRP A 501 54.99 -6.54 4.59
C TRP A 501 55.42 -7.95 4.95
#